data_AF-A0A7L4Y7X5-F1
#
_entry.id   AF-A0A7L4Y7X5-F1
#
_cell.length_a   1.000
_cell.length_b   1.000
_cell.length_c   1.000
_cell.angle_alpha   90.00
_cell.angle_beta   90.00
_cell.angle_gamma   90.00
#
_symmetry.space_group_name_H-M   'P 1'
#
loop_
_entity.id
_entity.type
_entity.pdbx_description
1 polymer ?
#
loop_
_entity_poly.entity_id
_entity_poly.type
_entity_poly.pdbx_seq_one_letter_code
_entity_poly.pdbx_strand_id
1 'polypeptide(L)'
;MADNIMKSQQNDLSSLMERASKRDSTVPFEGYSRDDGNIPGNILIVESGDCVYSFAKSDIMDRETIGADRIRVYVREGATAFRLGRLRTGEPQAGFMVAMEDIAPPTSPRVPGEPRPASGLGGLGNAEAMEHTAPPPAVDMPGAPRYAAAGTGQAQAGQAQEAQPRVLAPPLSTVGSYWTNSCIAGDVFANNCAHFLSDAFIRAGYTELSSPNPHINARCYTNARRPIRARDMWSWFASKAVRTSYTPTPYTGWWAVFQLDENVYWGGHVALFDSDSWTYYGTGWHGTWRQYMYQW
;
A
#
# COMPACT_ATOMS: atom_id res chain seq x y z
N MET A 1 -37.29 36.94 20.98
CA MET A 1 -37.34 35.55 20.47
C MET A 1 -36.26 35.24 19.44
N ALA A 2 -35.75 36.21 18.66
CA ALA A 2 -34.67 35.98 17.69
C ALA A 2 -33.31 35.63 18.33
N ASP A 3 -32.96 36.21 19.49
CA ASP A 3 -31.67 35.96 20.15
C ASP A 3 -31.47 34.53 20.67
N ASN A 4 -32.55 33.82 21.00
CA ASN A 4 -32.48 32.42 21.41
C ASN A 4 -32.30 31.47 20.23
N ILE A 5 -32.78 31.85 19.03
CA ILE A 5 -32.64 31.04 17.81
C ILE A 5 -31.19 31.13 17.30
N MET A 6 -30.61 32.33 17.27
CA MET A 6 -29.22 32.52 16.86
C MET A 6 -28.22 31.83 17.79
N LYS A 7 -28.42 31.89 19.12
CA LYS A 7 -27.56 31.15 20.07
C LYS A 7 -27.66 29.63 19.90
N SER A 8 -28.84 29.09 19.56
CA SER A 8 -29.00 27.66 19.30
C SER A 8 -28.28 27.22 18.03
N GLN A 9 -28.35 28.02 16.96
CA GLN A 9 -27.68 27.73 15.68
C GLN A 9 -26.15 27.87 15.78
N GLN A 10 -25.66 28.80 16.60
CA GLN A 10 -24.22 29.00 16.81
C GLN A 10 -23.62 27.85 17.64
N ASN A 11 -24.34 27.38 18.66
CA ASN A 11 -23.94 26.18 19.41
C ASN A 11 -23.95 24.92 18.54
N ASP A 12 -24.89 24.82 17.61
CA ASP A 12 -24.98 23.70 16.66
C ASP A 12 -23.81 23.71 15.65
N LEU A 13 -23.45 24.90 15.13
CA LEU A 13 -22.33 25.05 14.20
C LEU A 13 -20.97 24.78 14.86
N SER A 14 -20.73 25.28 16.08
CA SER A 14 -19.50 25.00 16.82
C SER A 14 -19.38 23.52 17.19
N SER A 15 -20.49 22.88 17.57
CA SER A 15 -20.57 21.42 17.79
C SER A 15 -20.24 20.64 16.51
N LEU A 16 -20.76 21.07 15.36
CA LEU A 16 -20.48 20.46 14.06
C LEU A 16 -19.01 20.62 13.65
N MET A 17 -18.43 21.80 13.85
CA MET A 17 -17.01 22.05 13.56
C MET A 17 -16.08 21.25 14.49
N GLU A 18 -16.42 21.14 15.78
CA GLU A 18 -15.65 20.33 16.71
C GLU A 18 -15.74 18.84 16.35
N ARG A 19 -16.93 18.33 15.99
CA ARG A 19 -17.09 16.95 15.48
C ARG A 19 -16.33 16.73 14.18
N ALA A 20 -16.35 17.68 13.25
CA ALA A 20 -15.59 17.59 12.00
C ALA A 20 -14.08 17.53 12.28
N SER A 21 -13.56 18.40 13.15
CA SER A 21 -12.14 18.42 13.52
C SER A 21 -11.68 17.14 14.23
N LYS A 22 -12.55 16.52 15.03
CA LYS A 22 -12.26 15.22 15.66
C LYS A 22 -12.27 14.06 14.66
N ARG A 23 -12.94 14.22 13.52
CA ARG A 23 -13.07 13.18 12.49
C ARG A 23 -11.92 13.16 11.48
N ASP A 24 -11.16 14.25 11.36
CA ASP A 24 -10.03 14.39 10.41
C ASP A 24 -8.90 13.36 10.65
N SER A 25 -8.80 12.79 11.85
CA SER A 25 -7.82 11.75 12.21
C SER A 25 -8.49 10.46 12.68
N THR A 26 -9.63 10.12 12.06
CA THR A 26 -10.40 8.92 12.41
C THR A 26 -10.80 8.12 11.19
N VAL A 27 -11.04 6.83 11.41
CA VAL A 27 -11.47 5.87 10.41
C VAL A 27 -12.89 5.40 10.73
N PRO A 28 -13.85 5.53 9.80
CA PRO A 28 -15.22 5.13 10.04
C PRO A 28 -15.40 3.61 9.88
N PHE A 29 -16.11 2.99 10.82
CA PHE A 29 -16.60 1.62 10.72
C PHE A 29 -18.11 1.59 10.90
N GLU A 30 -18.81 0.82 10.07
CA GLU A 30 -20.26 0.71 10.15
C GLU A 30 -20.70 -0.71 10.46
N GLY A 31 -21.65 -0.86 11.36
CA GLY A 31 -22.13 -2.19 11.72
C GLY A 31 -23.16 -2.19 12.84
N TYR A 32 -23.46 -3.38 13.33
CA TYR A 32 -24.19 -3.56 14.58
C TYR A 32 -23.20 -3.53 15.74
N SER A 33 -23.60 -2.91 16.84
CA SER A 33 -22.69 -2.70 17.96
C SER A 33 -23.19 -3.30 19.26
N ARG A 34 -22.27 -3.88 20.02
CA ARG A 34 -22.52 -4.41 21.35
C ARG A 34 -21.25 -4.33 22.18
N ASP A 35 -21.37 -4.27 23.50
CA ASP A 35 -20.22 -4.47 24.38
C ASP A 35 -19.56 -5.83 24.14
N ASP A 36 -18.23 -5.85 24.13
CA ASP A 36 -17.48 -7.11 24.02
C ASP A 36 -17.53 -7.84 25.37
N GLY A 37 -18.18 -9.00 25.40
CA GLY A 37 -18.27 -9.83 26.59
C GLY A 37 -16.97 -10.55 26.97
N ASN A 38 -16.03 -10.66 26.03
CA ASN A 38 -14.74 -11.34 26.23
C ASN A 38 -13.62 -10.38 26.63
N ILE A 39 -13.70 -9.11 26.20
CA ILE A 39 -12.69 -8.08 26.47
C ILE A 39 -13.36 -6.87 27.13
N PRO A 40 -13.35 -6.79 28.48
CA PRO A 40 -13.93 -5.66 29.20
C PRO A 40 -13.32 -4.33 28.75
N GLY A 41 -14.18 -3.35 28.46
CA GLY A 41 -13.75 -2.05 27.97
C GLY A 41 -13.71 -1.94 26.44
N ASN A 42 -14.00 -3.02 25.71
CA ASN A 42 -14.14 -2.99 24.26
C ASN A 42 -15.60 -2.94 23.79
N ILE A 43 -15.78 -2.53 22.54
CA ILE A 43 -17.01 -2.66 21.78
C ILE A 43 -16.77 -3.57 20.58
N LEU A 44 -17.74 -4.46 20.33
CA LEU A 44 -17.81 -5.23 19.09
C LEU A 44 -18.58 -4.42 18.05
N ILE A 45 -18.06 -4.41 16.82
CA ILE A 45 -18.71 -3.88 15.62
C ILE A 45 -18.81 -5.01 14.60
N VAL A 46 -20.01 -5.48 14.35
CA VAL A 46 -20.33 -6.47 13.32
C VAL A 46 -20.58 -5.71 12.02
N GLU A 47 -19.54 -5.61 11.20
CA GLU A 47 -19.60 -4.95 9.89
C GLU A 47 -20.37 -5.80 8.88
N SER A 48 -20.17 -7.12 8.92
CA SER A 48 -20.89 -8.09 8.10
C SER A 48 -20.95 -9.46 8.78
N GLY A 49 -21.68 -10.41 8.19
CA GLY A 49 -21.76 -11.79 8.69
C GLY A 49 -20.41 -12.52 8.75
N ASP A 50 -19.39 -12.02 8.05
CA ASP A 50 -18.06 -12.61 7.95
C ASP A 50 -16.95 -11.71 8.53
N CYS A 51 -17.29 -10.57 9.14
CA CYS A 51 -16.32 -9.59 9.65
C CYS A 51 -16.83 -8.88 10.93
N VAL A 52 -16.11 -9.07 12.03
CA VAL A 52 -16.36 -8.44 13.32
C VAL A 52 -15.08 -7.81 13.84
N TYR A 53 -15.17 -6.59 14.34
CA TYR A 53 -14.07 -5.90 15.02
C TYR A 53 -14.37 -5.75 16.50
N SER A 54 -13.35 -5.83 17.35
CA SER A 54 -13.39 -5.44 18.76
C SER A 54 -12.42 -4.28 18.97
N PHE A 55 -12.95 -3.11 19.31
CA PHE A 55 -12.18 -1.88 19.56
C PHE A 55 -12.22 -1.50 21.03
N ALA A 56 -11.12 -0.96 21.57
CA ALA A 56 -11.17 -0.33 22.88
C ALA A 56 -12.09 0.89 22.84
N LYS A 57 -12.96 1.06 23.84
CA LYS A 57 -13.87 2.21 23.93
C LYS A 57 -13.12 3.55 23.98
N SER A 58 -11.87 3.55 24.48
CA SER A 58 -10.99 4.72 24.50
C SER A 58 -10.53 5.20 23.13
N ASP A 59 -10.60 4.33 22.11
CA ASP A 59 -10.19 4.64 20.74
C ASP A 59 -11.36 5.08 19.87
N ILE A 60 -12.59 5.00 20.39
CA ILE A 60 -13.79 5.49 19.70
C ILE A 60 -13.94 6.98 20.00
N MET A 61 -13.71 7.79 18.97
CA MET A 61 -13.73 9.25 19.06
C MET A 61 -15.14 9.82 18.89
N ASP A 62 -15.99 9.14 18.11
CA ASP A 62 -17.37 9.55 17.88
C ASP A 62 -18.26 8.35 17.47
N ARG A 63 -19.58 8.50 17.63
CA ARG A 63 -20.58 7.50 17.24
C ARG A 63 -21.81 8.18 16.64
N GLU A 64 -22.28 7.64 15.53
CA GLU A 64 -23.44 8.10 14.79
C GLU A 64 -24.44 6.97 14.58
N THR A 65 -25.71 7.21 14.88
CA THR A 65 -26.78 6.27 14.56
C THR A 65 -27.21 6.47 13.11
N ILE A 66 -27.00 5.47 12.27
CA ILE A 66 -27.29 5.52 10.82
C ILE A 66 -28.57 4.75 10.43
N GLY A 67 -29.16 3.99 11.36
CA GLY A 67 -30.43 3.28 11.19
C GLY A 67 -30.96 2.78 12.53
N ALA A 68 -32.05 2.01 12.51
CA ALA A 68 -32.69 1.53 13.74
C ALA A 68 -31.73 0.77 14.68
N ASP A 69 -30.86 -0.08 14.10
CA ASP A 69 -29.92 -0.92 14.86
C ASP A 69 -28.46 -0.84 14.32
N ARG A 70 -28.19 0.03 13.35
CA ARG A 70 -26.84 0.23 12.79
C ARG A 70 -26.22 1.52 13.29
N ILE A 71 -24.95 1.44 13.61
CA ILE A 71 -24.13 2.60 13.98
C ILE A 71 -22.94 2.74 13.04
N ARG A 72 -22.43 3.96 12.95
CA ARG A 72 -21.11 4.29 12.46
C ARG A 72 -20.25 4.75 13.63
N VAL A 73 -19.10 4.12 13.85
CA VAL A 73 -18.12 4.56 14.85
C VAL A 73 -16.92 5.16 14.14
N TYR A 74 -16.36 6.22 14.72
CA TYR A 74 -15.15 6.86 14.24
C TYR A 74 -14.01 6.50 15.18
N VAL A 75 -13.11 5.65 14.71
CA VAL A 75 -12.00 5.10 15.51
C VAL A 75 -10.74 5.93 15.25
N ARG A 76 -9.96 6.22 16.29
CA ARG A 76 -8.69 6.95 16.19
C ARG A 76 -7.75 6.24 15.21
N GLU A 77 -7.08 7.03 14.37
CA GLU A 77 -5.98 6.55 13.54
C GLU A 77 -4.88 5.84 14.37
N GLY A 78 -4.38 4.71 13.87
CA GLY A 78 -3.35 3.92 14.55
C GLY A 78 -3.84 3.13 15.77
N ALA A 79 -5.14 3.13 16.05
CA ALA A 79 -5.72 2.23 17.04
C ALA A 79 -5.56 0.77 16.60
N THR A 80 -5.55 -0.14 17.56
CA THR A 80 -5.52 -1.59 17.32
C THR A 80 -6.90 -2.17 17.55
N ALA A 81 -7.34 -3.07 16.67
CA ALA A 81 -8.59 -3.82 16.85
C ALA A 81 -8.34 -5.32 16.81
N PHE A 82 -9.11 -6.10 17.56
CA PHE A 82 -9.20 -7.52 17.28
C PHE A 82 -10.20 -7.72 16.15
N ARG A 83 -9.74 -8.22 15.02
CA ARG A 83 -10.61 -8.61 13.91
C ARG A 83 -10.86 -10.10 13.96
N LEU A 84 -12.14 -10.47 13.94
CA LEU A 84 -12.63 -11.82 13.71
C LEU A 84 -13.24 -11.87 12.31
N GLY A 85 -12.67 -12.68 11.43
CA GLY A 85 -13.17 -12.85 10.07
C GLY A 85 -13.08 -14.28 9.57
N ARG A 86 -13.88 -14.58 8.55
CA ARG A 86 -13.85 -15.88 7.86
C ARG A 86 -12.68 -15.93 6.87
N LEU A 87 -11.97 -17.05 6.81
CA LEU A 87 -11.10 -17.37 5.66
C LEU A 87 -11.95 -17.35 4.38
N ARG A 88 -11.41 -16.76 3.32
CA ARG A 88 -12.13 -16.40 2.07
C ARG A 88 -12.93 -17.55 1.43
N THR A 89 -13.83 -17.14 0.54
CA THR A 89 -14.56 -17.95 -0.42
C THR A 89 -13.63 -18.91 -1.17
N GLY A 90 -13.77 -20.22 -0.89
CA GLY A 90 -13.07 -21.29 -1.61
C GLY A 90 -12.49 -22.41 -0.73
N GLU A 91 -12.35 -22.20 0.59
CA GLU A 91 -11.83 -23.21 1.53
C GLU A 91 -12.94 -23.89 2.37
N PRO A 92 -12.74 -25.14 2.82
CA PRO A 92 -13.70 -25.85 3.66
C PRO A 92 -13.98 -25.12 4.98
N GLN A 93 -15.26 -25.04 5.32
CA GLN A 93 -15.85 -24.30 6.43
C GLN A 93 -15.38 -24.80 7.80
N ALA A 94 -14.35 -24.20 8.42
CA ALA A 94 -14.10 -24.39 9.86
C ALA A 94 -13.20 -23.33 10.55
N GLY A 95 -12.52 -22.45 9.82
CA GLY A 95 -11.56 -21.52 10.42
C GLY A 95 -12.09 -20.10 10.58
N PHE A 96 -12.24 -19.63 11.82
CA PHE A 96 -12.25 -18.20 12.12
C PHE A 96 -10.81 -17.76 12.42
N MET A 97 -10.36 -16.66 11.85
CA MET A 97 -9.08 -16.05 12.21
C MET A 97 -9.34 -14.92 13.20
N VAL A 98 -8.60 -14.94 14.32
CA VAL A 98 -8.52 -13.81 15.25
C VAL A 98 -7.15 -13.16 15.02
N ALA A 99 -7.14 -11.91 14.58
CA ALA A 99 -5.92 -11.15 14.39
C ALA A 99 -6.03 -9.78 15.08
N MET A 100 -4.90 -9.29 15.59
CA MET A 100 -4.77 -7.88 15.95
C MET A 100 -4.46 -7.11 14.67
N GLU A 101 -5.32 -6.17 14.30
CA GLU A 101 -5.19 -5.36 13.11
C GLU A 101 -4.94 -3.90 13.50
N ASP A 102 -3.88 -3.31 12.95
CA ASP A 102 -3.64 -1.88 13.00
C ASP A 102 -4.61 -1.19 12.04
N ILE A 103 -5.37 -0.24 12.57
CA ILE A 103 -6.32 0.52 11.75
C ILE A 103 -5.53 1.48 10.86
N ALA A 104 -5.54 1.16 9.55
CA ALA A 104 -4.90 1.96 8.53
C ALA A 104 -5.40 3.41 8.57
N PRO A 105 -4.54 4.41 8.27
CA PRO A 105 -4.96 5.80 8.24
C PRO A 105 -6.15 6.01 7.30
N PRO A 106 -7.02 7.02 7.55
CA PRO A 106 -8.14 7.31 6.66
C PRO A 106 -7.63 7.50 5.24
N THR A 107 -8.39 6.98 4.27
CA THR A 107 -8.12 7.23 2.85
C THR A 107 -7.99 8.74 2.67
N SER A 108 -6.86 9.21 2.14
CA SER A 108 -6.58 10.64 2.04
C SER A 108 -7.76 11.37 1.37
N PRO A 109 -8.17 12.55 1.87
CA PRO A 109 -9.25 13.31 1.26
C PRO A 109 -8.92 13.54 -0.23
N ARG A 110 -9.80 13.08 -1.12
CA ARG A 110 -9.65 13.33 -2.56
C ARG A 110 -9.58 14.83 -2.79
N VAL A 111 -8.46 15.32 -3.30
CA VAL A 111 -8.31 16.74 -3.61
C VAL A 111 -9.23 17.08 -4.79
N PRO A 112 -10.11 18.09 -4.69
CA PRO A 112 -10.87 18.58 -5.83
C PRO A 112 -9.91 19.00 -6.96
N GLY A 113 -9.85 18.23 -8.05
CA GLY A 113 -8.93 18.47 -9.16
C GLY A 113 -7.93 17.33 -9.43
N GLU A 114 -7.93 16.23 -8.65
CA GLU A 114 -7.24 15.01 -9.08
C GLU A 114 -7.73 14.57 -10.47
N PRO A 115 -6.81 14.23 -11.40
CA PRO A 115 -7.18 13.86 -12.75
C PRO A 115 -8.08 12.62 -12.71
N ARG A 116 -9.36 12.81 -13.05
CA ARG A 116 -10.27 11.71 -13.31
C ARG A 116 -9.75 10.98 -14.56
N PRO A 117 -9.74 9.63 -14.57
CA PRO A 117 -9.53 8.91 -15.81
C PRO A 117 -10.55 9.43 -16.83
N ALA A 118 -10.06 9.87 -17.98
CA ALA A 118 -10.92 10.34 -19.06
C ALA A 118 -11.89 9.20 -19.40
N SER A 119 -13.18 9.51 -19.37
CA SER A 119 -14.26 8.59 -19.69
C SER A 119 -14.06 8.00 -21.09
N GLY A 120 -13.42 6.83 -21.16
CA GLY A 120 -13.32 6.00 -22.35
C GLY A 120 -14.27 4.82 -22.20
N LEU A 121 -15.17 4.66 -23.18
CA LEU A 121 -16.12 3.55 -23.25
C LEU A 121 -15.38 2.20 -23.18
N GLY A 122 -15.56 1.47 -22.08
CA GLY A 122 -15.09 0.08 -21.93
C GLY A 122 -14.18 -0.17 -20.73
N GLY A 123 -14.69 0.03 -19.51
CA GLY A 123 -14.37 -0.83 -18.36
C GLY A 123 -12.89 -1.06 -17.98
N LEU A 124 -12.03 -0.04 -18.00
CA LEU A 124 -10.78 -0.13 -17.25
C LEU A 124 -11.11 0.01 -15.75
N GLY A 125 -10.88 -1.06 -15.00
CA GLY A 125 -11.20 -1.13 -13.57
C GLY A 125 -10.65 0.08 -12.81
N ASN A 126 -11.36 0.46 -11.73
CA ASN A 126 -10.92 1.49 -10.80
C ASN A 126 -9.45 1.26 -10.43
N ALA A 127 -8.69 2.31 -10.08
CA ALA A 127 -7.27 2.24 -9.71
C ALA A 127 -6.89 1.05 -8.78
N GLU A 128 -7.83 0.65 -7.92
CA GLU A 128 -7.74 -0.47 -6.97
C GLU A 128 -7.89 -1.87 -7.57
N ALA A 129 -8.33 -2.00 -8.82
CA ALA A 129 -8.47 -3.30 -9.50
C ALA A 129 -7.16 -3.71 -10.20
N MET A 130 -6.18 -2.82 -10.29
CA MET A 130 -4.99 -3.02 -11.13
C MET A 130 -3.96 -3.98 -10.53
N GLU A 131 -4.02 -4.29 -9.22
CA GLU A 131 -3.29 -5.44 -8.66
C GLU A 131 -3.73 -6.80 -9.24
N HIS A 132 -4.93 -6.86 -9.82
CA HIS A 132 -5.50 -8.08 -10.39
C HIS A 132 -5.32 -8.22 -11.90
N THR A 133 -4.67 -7.24 -12.54
CA THR A 133 -4.44 -7.24 -13.98
C THR A 133 -2.94 -7.17 -14.25
N ALA A 134 -2.36 -8.19 -14.87
CA ALA A 134 -0.96 -8.17 -15.26
C ALA A 134 -0.71 -7.12 -16.36
N PRO A 135 0.47 -6.46 -16.40
CA PRO A 135 0.89 -5.76 -17.61
C PRO A 135 0.96 -6.74 -18.79
N PRO A 136 0.79 -6.28 -20.04
CA PRO A 136 1.04 -7.13 -21.19
C PRO A 136 2.49 -7.65 -21.14
N PRO A 137 2.81 -8.79 -21.78
CA PRO A 137 4.17 -9.29 -21.83
C PRO A 137 5.17 -8.25 -22.35
N ALA A 138 6.39 -8.27 -21.82
CA ALA A 138 7.47 -7.46 -22.36
C ALA A 138 7.76 -7.87 -23.82
N VAL A 139 7.97 -6.88 -24.68
CA VAL A 139 8.36 -7.12 -26.08
C VAL A 139 9.88 -7.14 -26.15
N ASP A 140 10.45 -8.21 -26.71
CA ASP A 140 11.89 -8.28 -26.96
C ASP A 140 12.30 -7.15 -27.91
N MET A 141 13.24 -6.33 -27.45
CA MET A 141 13.76 -5.21 -28.23
C MET A 141 15.28 -5.26 -28.33
N PRO A 142 15.85 -4.99 -29.52
CA PRO A 142 17.28 -4.79 -29.66
C PRO A 142 17.79 -3.72 -28.68
N GLY A 143 18.81 -4.06 -27.90
CA GLY A 143 19.42 -3.15 -26.92
C GLY A 143 18.70 -3.06 -25.57
N ALA A 144 17.64 -3.83 -25.33
CA ALA A 144 17.05 -3.93 -23.99
C ALA A 144 18.05 -4.48 -22.97
N PRO A 145 18.00 -4.04 -21.69
CA PRO A 145 18.76 -4.64 -20.62
C PRO A 145 18.50 -6.14 -20.48
N ARG A 146 19.52 -6.88 -20.07
CA ARG A 146 19.41 -8.33 -19.85
C ARG A 146 18.66 -8.60 -18.56
N TYR A 147 17.87 -9.67 -18.52
CA TYR A 147 17.23 -10.10 -17.28
C TYR A 147 18.27 -10.70 -16.32
N ALA A 148 18.30 -10.19 -15.08
CA ALA A 148 18.95 -10.86 -13.97
C ALA A 148 18.11 -12.07 -13.57
N ALA A 149 18.55 -13.27 -13.98
CA ALA A 149 17.93 -14.51 -13.55
C ALA A 149 17.77 -14.51 -12.03
N ALA A 150 16.53 -14.76 -11.56
CA ALA A 150 16.27 -14.88 -10.14
C ALA A 150 17.14 -15.99 -9.54
N GLY A 151 17.98 -15.63 -8.57
CA GLY A 151 18.81 -16.61 -7.88
C GLY A 151 17.95 -17.55 -7.06
N THR A 152 18.09 -18.87 -7.26
CA THR A 152 17.54 -19.90 -6.39
C THR A 152 18.44 -20.06 -5.16
N GLY A 153 18.50 -19.08 -4.28
CA GLY A 153 19.19 -19.26 -2.99
C GLY A 153 19.72 -17.99 -2.37
N GLN A 154 19.51 -17.93 -1.05
CA GLN A 154 20.03 -16.97 -0.07
C GLN A 154 21.34 -16.29 -0.50
N ALA A 155 21.31 -14.96 -0.60
CA ALA A 155 22.52 -14.17 -0.55
C ALA A 155 23.30 -14.58 0.71
N GLN A 156 24.48 -15.16 0.50
CA GLN A 156 25.47 -15.33 1.56
C GLN A 156 25.75 -13.94 2.13
N ALA A 157 25.45 -13.78 3.42
CA ALA A 157 25.88 -12.64 4.21
C ALA A 157 27.42 -12.59 4.19
N GLY A 158 27.97 -11.80 3.28
CA GLY A 158 29.40 -11.59 3.09
C GLY A 158 29.82 -10.22 3.60
N GLN A 159 30.35 -10.23 4.81
CA GLN A 159 31.27 -9.25 5.42
C GLN A 159 30.71 -7.88 5.83
N ALA A 160 30.59 -7.75 7.17
CA ALA A 160 30.46 -6.50 7.88
C ALA A 160 31.59 -5.55 7.50
N GLN A 161 31.22 -4.38 6.99
CA GLN A 161 32.12 -3.24 6.86
C GLN A 161 31.77 -2.23 7.95
N GLU A 162 32.80 -1.83 8.69
CA GLU A 162 32.74 -1.03 9.92
C GLU A 162 32.03 0.31 9.78
N ALA A 163 31.59 0.79 10.95
CA ALA A 163 30.75 1.94 11.22
C ALA A 163 31.04 3.21 10.39
N GLN A 164 30.01 3.69 9.69
CA GLN A 164 29.83 5.11 9.41
C GLN A 164 28.51 5.62 10.02
N PRO A 165 28.54 6.65 10.87
CA PRO A 165 27.34 7.24 11.44
C PRO A 165 26.78 8.33 10.52
N ARG A 166 25.78 7.96 9.73
CA ARG A 166 24.62 8.74 9.25
C ARG A 166 23.77 7.73 8.46
N VAL A 167 22.50 7.59 8.81
CA VAL A 167 21.60 6.58 8.22
C VAL A 167 21.38 6.91 6.73
N LEU A 168 22.34 6.52 5.88
CA LEU A 168 22.20 6.45 4.43
C LEU A 168 21.33 5.23 4.15
N ALA A 169 20.29 5.40 3.33
CA ALA A 169 19.50 4.27 2.85
C ALA A 169 20.46 3.22 2.23
N PRO A 170 20.19 1.91 2.37
CA PRO A 170 21.05 0.87 1.79
C PRO A 170 21.26 1.11 0.29
N PRO A 171 22.42 0.82 -0.32
CA PRO A 171 22.61 1.08 -1.74
C PRO A 171 21.71 0.17 -2.58
N LEU A 172 21.19 0.70 -3.69
CA LEU A 172 20.30 -0.02 -4.62
C LEU A 172 20.87 -1.34 -5.16
N SER A 173 22.19 -1.46 -5.26
CA SER A 173 22.86 -2.71 -5.62
C SER A 173 22.55 -3.88 -4.66
N THR A 174 22.33 -3.57 -3.38
CA THR A 174 21.94 -4.57 -2.38
C THR A 174 20.57 -5.18 -2.72
N VAL A 175 19.64 -4.38 -3.26
CA VAL A 175 18.32 -4.85 -3.70
C VAL A 175 18.47 -5.90 -4.80
N GLY A 176 19.39 -5.69 -5.74
CA GLY A 176 19.69 -6.65 -6.80
C GLY A 176 20.15 -8.01 -6.26
N SER A 177 20.93 -8.03 -5.17
CA SER A 177 21.38 -9.27 -4.52
C SER A 177 20.27 -10.06 -3.81
N TYR A 178 19.15 -9.38 -3.45
CA TYR A 178 17.98 -9.99 -2.85
C TYR A 178 16.86 -10.27 -3.85
N TRP A 179 17.04 -9.93 -5.13
CA TRP A 179 16.05 -10.15 -6.16
C TRP A 179 15.75 -11.64 -6.32
N THR A 180 14.46 -11.98 -6.17
CA THR A 180 13.93 -13.30 -6.51
C THR A 180 12.60 -13.11 -7.22
N ASN A 181 12.17 -14.08 -8.02
CA ASN A 181 10.87 -14.03 -8.69
C ASN A 181 9.74 -14.54 -7.78
N SER A 182 9.79 -14.16 -6.50
CA SER A 182 8.87 -14.62 -5.45
C SER A 182 8.86 -13.67 -4.27
N CYS A 183 7.79 -13.70 -3.48
CA CYS A 183 7.74 -13.10 -2.16
C CYS A 183 8.09 -14.14 -1.09
N ILE A 184 8.77 -13.74 -0.02
CA ILE A 184 9.11 -14.63 1.11
C ILE A 184 7.89 -15.32 1.75
N ALA A 185 6.71 -14.71 1.66
CA ALA A 185 5.48 -15.28 2.19
C ALA A 185 4.75 -16.22 1.22
N GLY A 186 5.24 -16.37 -0.02
CA GLY A 186 4.66 -17.26 -1.02
C GLY A 186 3.41 -16.73 -1.73
N ASP A 187 2.94 -15.53 -1.39
CA ASP A 187 1.82 -14.89 -2.09
C ASP A 187 2.14 -14.69 -3.58
N VAL A 188 1.14 -14.87 -4.45
CA VAL A 188 1.25 -14.64 -5.89
C VAL A 188 -0.02 -13.96 -6.39
N PHE A 189 0.14 -12.91 -7.17
CA PHE A 189 -0.94 -12.14 -7.80
C PHE A 189 -0.87 -12.21 -9.32
N ALA A 190 -1.86 -11.64 -10.01
CA ALA A 190 -1.79 -11.49 -11.45
C ALA A 190 -0.66 -10.51 -11.85
N ASN A 191 -0.50 -9.42 -11.08
CA ASN A 191 0.61 -8.49 -11.24
C ASN A 191 1.57 -8.57 -10.04
N ASN A 192 2.75 -9.17 -10.24
CA ASN A 192 3.75 -9.32 -9.18
C ASN A 192 4.94 -8.36 -9.27
N CYS A 193 4.97 -7.42 -10.23
CA CYS A 193 6.18 -6.59 -10.43
C CYS A 193 6.57 -5.83 -9.15
N ALA A 194 5.61 -5.12 -8.55
CA ALA A 194 5.82 -4.42 -7.28
C ALA A 194 5.93 -5.38 -6.09
N HIS A 195 5.18 -6.48 -6.13
CA HIS A 195 5.16 -7.45 -5.04
C HIS A 195 6.53 -8.09 -4.80
N PHE A 196 7.13 -8.67 -5.85
CA PHE A 196 8.43 -9.33 -5.73
C PHE A 196 9.56 -8.32 -5.56
N LEU A 197 9.48 -7.18 -6.24
CA LEU A 197 10.50 -6.15 -6.13
C LEU A 197 10.51 -5.55 -4.73
N SER A 198 9.34 -5.26 -4.14
CA SER A 198 9.27 -4.71 -2.78
C SER A 198 9.76 -5.69 -1.72
N ASP A 199 9.60 -7.02 -1.90
CA ASP A 199 10.24 -8.01 -1.02
C ASP A 199 11.78 -7.90 -1.09
N ALA A 200 12.35 -7.76 -2.29
CA ALA A 200 13.79 -7.56 -2.46
C ALA A 200 14.26 -6.26 -1.78
N PHE A 201 13.52 -5.16 -1.91
CA PHE A 201 13.81 -3.90 -1.21
C PHE A 201 13.77 -4.09 0.32
N ILE A 202 12.72 -4.68 0.86
CA ILE A 202 12.59 -4.86 2.31
C ILE A 202 13.73 -5.74 2.85
N ARG A 203 14.08 -6.81 2.14
CA ARG A 203 15.21 -7.69 2.52
C ARG A 203 16.57 -7.00 2.39
N ALA A 204 16.70 -6.02 1.52
CA ALA A 204 17.89 -5.17 1.40
C ALA A 204 17.98 -4.08 2.49
N GLY A 205 17.01 -3.99 3.40
CA GLY A 205 17.04 -3.08 4.55
C GLY A 205 16.11 -1.87 4.44
N TYR A 206 15.28 -1.78 3.40
CA TYR A 206 14.25 -0.74 3.26
C TYR A 206 12.99 -1.11 4.06
N THR A 207 13.14 -1.24 5.37
CA THR A 207 12.09 -1.75 6.28
C THR A 207 10.91 -0.79 6.42
N GLU A 208 11.03 0.48 6.04
CA GLU A 208 9.89 1.40 5.98
C GLU A 208 8.81 0.95 4.99
N LEU A 209 9.14 0.07 4.05
CA LEU A 209 8.18 -0.54 3.14
C LEU A 209 7.37 -1.67 3.80
N SER A 210 7.73 -2.18 4.99
CA SER A 210 6.93 -3.18 5.72
C SER A 210 5.94 -2.58 6.72
N SER A 211 6.12 -1.31 7.09
CA SER A 211 5.27 -0.57 8.03
C SER A 211 4.29 0.36 7.28
N PRO A 212 3.24 0.91 7.93
CA PRO A 212 2.39 1.93 7.33
C PRO A 212 3.23 3.05 6.69
N ASN A 213 2.90 3.39 5.45
CA ASN A 213 3.69 4.30 4.63
C ASN A 213 2.73 5.12 3.74
N PRO A 214 2.85 6.46 3.70
CA PRO A 214 1.91 7.32 2.97
C PRO A 214 1.90 7.08 1.45
N HIS A 215 2.92 6.41 0.92
CA HIS A 215 3.02 6.06 -0.50
C HIS A 215 2.46 4.66 -0.81
N ILE A 216 2.21 3.83 0.20
CA ILE A 216 1.83 2.41 0.04
C ILE A 216 0.42 2.17 0.57
N ASN A 217 -0.52 1.99 -0.35
CA ASN A 217 -1.94 1.83 -0.07
C ASN A 217 -2.40 0.37 -0.15
N ALA A 218 -1.66 -0.49 -0.85
CA ALA A 218 -2.01 -1.90 -0.99
C ALA A 218 -0.82 -2.83 -0.72
N ARG A 219 -1.12 -3.91 0.01
CA ARG A 219 -0.14 -4.88 0.49
C ARG A 219 -0.63 -6.30 0.31
N CYS A 220 0.31 -7.24 0.23
CA CYS A 220 -0.02 -8.66 0.24
C CYS A 220 -0.67 -9.06 1.57
N TYR A 221 -1.51 -10.10 1.53
CA TYR A 221 -2.41 -10.44 2.63
C TYR A 221 -1.72 -11.16 3.78
N THR A 222 -0.54 -11.73 3.54
CA THR A 222 0.27 -12.38 4.56
C THR A 222 0.91 -11.38 5.52
N ASN A 223 1.45 -11.90 6.62
CA ASN A 223 2.20 -11.12 7.62
C ASN A 223 3.45 -10.44 7.05
N ALA A 224 3.89 -10.76 5.82
CA ALA A 224 4.98 -10.05 5.17
C ALA A 224 4.59 -8.63 4.71
N ARG A 225 3.30 -8.35 4.48
CA ARG A 225 2.75 -7.01 4.23
C ARG A 225 3.52 -6.22 3.15
N ARG A 226 3.93 -6.88 2.07
CA ARG A 226 4.72 -6.31 0.96
C ARG A 226 3.86 -5.43 0.05
N PRO A 227 4.31 -4.24 -0.38
CA PRO A 227 3.65 -3.44 -1.41
C PRO A 227 3.31 -4.24 -2.67
N ILE A 228 2.08 -4.14 -3.19
CA ILE A 228 1.65 -4.91 -4.38
C ILE A 228 1.34 -4.05 -5.61
N ARG A 229 1.34 -2.72 -5.49
CA ARG A 229 1.03 -1.81 -6.60
C ARG A 229 2.28 -1.10 -7.13
N ALA A 230 2.45 -1.11 -8.44
CA ALA A 230 3.56 -0.42 -9.10
C ALA A 230 3.50 1.10 -8.91
N ARG A 231 2.32 1.71 -8.91
CA ARG A 231 2.14 3.16 -8.65
C ARG A 231 2.47 3.57 -7.21
N ASP A 232 2.20 2.70 -6.24
CA ASP A 232 2.60 2.92 -4.84
C ASP A 232 4.13 2.94 -4.72
N MET A 233 4.79 1.94 -5.32
CA MET A 233 6.26 1.89 -5.40
C MET A 233 6.84 3.09 -6.16
N TRP A 234 6.19 3.55 -7.24
CA TRP A 234 6.60 4.73 -7.98
C TRP A 234 6.56 6.00 -7.13
N SER A 235 5.47 6.21 -6.39
CA SER A 235 5.33 7.32 -5.45
C SER A 235 6.45 7.28 -4.40
N TRP A 236 6.75 6.09 -3.88
CA TRP A 236 7.85 5.90 -2.92
C TRP A 236 9.23 6.17 -3.56
N PHE A 237 9.52 5.66 -4.77
CA PHE A 237 10.77 5.96 -5.48
C PHE A 237 10.98 7.46 -5.67
N ALA A 238 9.94 8.17 -6.08
CA ALA A 238 9.98 9.62 -6.25
C ALA A 238 10.26 10.35 -4.92
N SER A 239 9.72 9.87 -3.80
CA SER A 239 9.97 10.43 -2.46
C SER A 239 11.43 10.25 -1.99
N LYS A 240 12.12 9.21 -2.47
CA LYS A 240 13.50 8.88 -2.08
C LYS A 240 14.54 9.58 -2.95
N ALA A 241 14.18 9.91 -4.18
CA ALA A 241 15.15 10.25 -5.21
C ALA A 241 15.93 11.54 -4.94
N VAL A 242 17.25 11.45 -5.03
CA VAL A 242 18.16 12.61 -5.12
C VAL A 242 18.55 12.89 -6.57
N ARG A 243 18.38 11.90 -7.46
CA ARG A 243 18.61 12.00 -8.91
C ARG A 243 17.49 11.32 -9.68
N THR A 244 17.12 11.90 -10.80
CA THR A 244 16.09 11.37 -11.69
C THR A 244 16.58 11.35 -13.14
N SER A 245 16.09 10.38 -13.92
CA SER A 245 16.28 10.32 -15.37
C SER A 245 15.03 9.78 -16.05
N TYR A 246 14.84 10.11 -17.33
CA TYR A 246 13.81 9.53 -18.18
C TYR A 246 14.39 8.65 -19.28
N THR A 247 15.70 8.42 -19.26
CA THR A 247 16.41 7.71 -20.32
C THR A 247 17.47 6.79 -19.71
N PRO A 248 17.38 5.46 -19.97
CA PRO A 248 18.42 4.52 -19.58
C PRO A 248 19.74 4.90 -20.24
N THR A 249 20.75 5.24 -19.44
CA THR A 249 22.07 5.65 -19.90
C THR A 249 23.11 4.70 -19.31
N PRO A 250 24.00 4.08 -20.11
CA PRO A 250 25.00 3.15 -19.58
C PRO A 250 25.95 3.83 -18.59
N TYR A 251 26.51 3.04 -17.67
CA TYR A 251 27.56 3.47 -16.73
C TYR A 251 27.15 4.62 -15.81
N THR A 252 25.87 4.64 -15.42
CA THR A 252 25.31 5.65 -14.49
C THR A 252 24.94 5.06 -13.14
N GLY A 253 25.32 3.80 -12.86
CA GLY A 253 25.00 3.08 -11.64
C GLY A 253 23.61 2.42 -11.63
N TRP A 254 23.06 2.25 -10.43
CA TRP A 254 21.81 1.52 -10.18
C TRP A 254 20.61 2.45 -10.11
N TRP A 255 19.47 2.04 -10.65
CA TRP A 255 18.25 2.85 -10.73
C TRP A 255 17.03 2.04 -10.30
N ALA A 256 16.18 2.62 -9.48
CA ALA A 256 14.80 2.16 -9.33
C ALA A 256 13.97 2.73 -10.49
N VAL A 257 13.26 1.88 -11.23
CA VAL A 257 12.58 2.26 -12.48
C VAL A 257 11.09 2.00 -12.36
N PHE A 258 10.30 2.99 -12.75
CA PHE A 258 8.89 2.83 -13.07
C PHE A 258 8.71 3.04 -14.59
N GLN A 259 7.97 2.13 -15.23
CA GLN A 259 7.71 2.13 -16.67
C GLN A 259 6.22 2.31 -16.90
N LEU A 260 5.81 3.20 -17.79
CA LEU A 260 4.40 3.50 -18.03
C LEU A 260 4.11 3.84 -19.49
N ASP A 261 3.07 3.21 -20.01
CA ASP A 261 2.32 3.67 -21.17
C ASP A 261 0.83 3.63 -20.79
N GLU A 262 0.25 4.78 -20.46
CA GLU A 262 -1.14 4.86 -20.00
C GLU A 262 -2.16 4.46 -21.08
N ASN A 263 -1.76 4.47 -22.36
CA ASN A 263 -2.62 3.99 -23.45
C ASN A 263 -2.68 2.46 -23.52
N VAL A 264 -1.70 1.78 -22.93
CA VAL A 264 -1.58 0.31 -22.97
C VAL A 264 -1.93 -0.31 -21.61
N TYR A 265 -1.38 0.24 -20.54
CA TYR A 265 -1.53 -0.32 -19.20
C TYR A 265 -1.37 0.76 -18.13
N TRP A 266 -2.49 1.12 -17.50
CA TRP A 266 -2.50 2.19 -16.49
C TRP A 266 -1.69 1.87 -15.24
N GLY A 267 -1.57 0.60 -14.84
CA GLY A 267 -0.91 0.23 -13.58
C GLY A 267 0.59 0.51 -13.56
N GLY A 268 1.22 0.55 -14.74
CA GLY A 268 2.66 0.65 -14.90
C GLY A 268 3.42 -0.60 -14.41
N HIS A 269 4.73 -0.59 -14.59
CA HIS A 269 5.63 -1.67 -14.21
C HIS A 269 6.80 -1.12 -13.39
N VAL A 270 7.30 -1.89 -12.42
CA VAL A 270 8.51 -1.51 -11.69
C VAL A 270 9.61 -2.55 -11.85
N ALA A 271 10.84 -2.05 -11.96
CA ALA A 271 12.06 -2.85 -12.04
C ALA A 271 13.20 -2.11 -11.33
N LEU A 272 14.27 -2.84 -11.03
CA LEU A 272 15.57 -2.29 -10.66
C LEU A 272 16.50 -2.46 -11.87
N PHE A 273 17.32 -1.46 -12.16
CA PHE A 273 18.18 -1.43 -13.34
C PHE A 273 19.63 -1.11 -12.96
N ASP A 274 20.54 -2.03 -13.25
CA ASP A 274 21.98 -1.83 -13.20
C ASP A 274 22.48 -1.38 -14.58
N SER A 275 22.77 -0.09 -14.71
CA SER A 275 23.22 0.48 -15.98
C SER A 275 24.69 0.21 -16.30
N ASP A 276 25.47 -0.27 -15.33
CA ASP A 276 26.89 -0.60 -15.52
C ASP A 276 27.03 -1.96 -16.20
N SER A 277 26.21 -2.94 -15.81
CA SER A 277 26.14 -4.25 -16.45
C SER A 277 25.06 -4.36 -17.54
N TRP A 278 24.23 -3.32 -17.68
CA TRP A 278 23.06 -3.29 -18.56
C TRP A 278 22.07 -4.43 -18.26
N THR A 279 21.73 -4.58 -16.97
CA THR A 279 20.91 -5.67 -16.43
C THR A 279 19.71 -5.12 -15.66
N TYR A 280 18.55 -5.77 -15.75
CA TYR A 280 17.37 -5.43 -14.95
C TYR A 280 16.94 -6.59 -14.04
N TYR A 281 16.33 -6.23 -12.91
CA TYR A 281 15.78 -7.12 -11.89
C TYR A 281 14.31 -6.75 -11.72
N GLY A 282 13.40 -7.67 -12.05
CA GLY A 282 11.97 -7.39 -12.12
C GLY A 282 11.24 -8.50 -12.86
N THR A 283 9.92 -8.44 -12.93
CA THR A 283 9.15 -9.46 -13.67
C THR A 283 9.11 -9.19 -15.18
N GLY A 284 9.68 -8.08 -15.64
CA GLY A 284 9.80 -7.73 -17.05
C GLY A 284 10.56 -6.41 -17.28
N TRP A 285 10.75 -6.05 -18.55
CA TRP A 285 11.29 -4.76 -18.96
C TRP A 285 10.55 -4.22 -20.19
N HIS A 286 9.79 -3.14 -20.00
CA HIS A 286 8.99 -2.51 -21.06
C HIS A 286 9.74 -1.33 -21.68
N GLY A 287 10.73 -1.61 -22.52
CA GLY A 287 11.61 -0.56 -23.07
C GLY A 287 10.94 0.46 -23.99
N THR A 288 9.77 0.16 -24.57
CA THR A 288 8.99 1.10 -25.40
C THR A 288 8.17 2.08 -24.56
N TRP A 289 7.97 1.79 -23.27
CA TRP A 289 7.21 2.63 -22.37
C TRP A 289 8.04 3.81 -21.90
N ARG A 290 7.39 4.85 -21.36
CA ARG A 290 8.11 5.94 -20.72
C ARG A 290 8.82 5.42 -19.48
N GLN A 291 10.10 5.73 -19.36
CA GLN A 291 10.94 5.33 -18.24
C GLN A 291 11.01 6.47 -17.22
N TYR A 292 10.78 6.16 -15.95
CA TYR A 292 10.94 7.07 -14.82
C TYR A 292 11.96 6.44 -13.88
N MET A 293 13.17 6.97 -13.86
CA MET A 293 14.31 6.37 -13.18
C MET A 293 14.71 7.22 -11.98
N TYR A 294 14.95 6.56 -10.85
CA TYR A 294 15.22 7.18 -9.56
C TYR A 294 16.48 6.61 -8.93
N GLN A 295 17.27 7.50 -8.34
CA GLN A 295 18.53 7.21 -7.65
C GLN A 295 18.58 7.99 -6.33
N TRP A 296 19.17 7.41 -5.29
CA TRP A 296 19.42 8.03 -4.00
C TRP A 296 20.73 7.53 -3.37
#